data_AF-A0A645GMS6-F1
#
_entry.id   AF-A0A645GMS6-F1
#
_cell.length_a   1.000
_cell.length_b   1.000
_cell.length_c   1.000
_cell.angle_alpha   90.00
_cell.angle_beta   90.00
_cell.angle_gamma   90.00
#
_symmetry.space_group_name_H-M   'P 1'
#
loop_
_entity.id
_entity.type
_entity.pdbx_description
1 polymer ?
#
loop_
_entity_poly.entity_id
_entity_poly.type
_entity_poly.pdbx_seq_one_letter_code
_entity_poly.pdbx_strand_id
1 'polypeptide(L)'
;MYGSLPGGLTDYDNWIIQSAQRGWEQVSGEPYTETPYQAGQTDGAMIRALGIPTARVGYPWPPAAAPAELNEGLGGMGVASVEDVLIGVRTIAYSIVDTLTRTRAELGLPGTPGAVAGAPGAAGATDATTTAGGL
;
A
#
# COMPACT_ATOMS: atom_id res chain seq x y z
N MET A 1 7.24 23.45 -24.97
CA MET A 1 5.96 22.70 -24.99
C MET A 1 5.31 22.92 -23.63
N TYR A 2 4.05 23.36 -23.58
CA TYR A 2 3.32 23.52 -22.33
C TYR A 2 2.22 22.46 -22.30
N GLY A 3 2.27 21.58 -21.28
CA GLY A 3 1.21 20.63 -20.97
C GLY A 3 0.50 21.09 -19.71
N SER A 4 -0.83 21.24 -19.77
CA SER A 4 -1.66 21.46 -18.59
C SER A 4 -2.43 20.18 -18.31
N LEU A 5 -2.28 19.65 -17.10
CA LEU A 5 -3.05 18.50 -16.63
C LEU A 5 -3.91 18.96 -15.45
N PRO A 6 -5.20 18.58 -15.36
CA PRO A 6 -5.94 18.79 -14.12
C PRO A 6 -5.25 18.06 -12.95
N GLY A 7 -5.36 18.63 -11.75
CA GLY A 7 -4.99 17.91 -10.53
C GLY A 7 -5.83 16.63 -10.39
N GLY A 8 -5.31 15.65 -9.67
CA GLY A 8 -6.01 14.40 -9.39
C GLY A 8 -5.97 14.10 -7.90
N LEU A 9 -7.12 13.70 -7.35
CA LEU A 9 -7.27 13.21 -5.99
C LEU A 9 -7.87 11.81 -6.03
N THR A 10 -7.29 10.90 -5.26
CA THR A 10 -7.93 9.62 -4.98
C THR A 10 -8.84 9.83 -3.77
N ASP A 11 -10.06 9.31 -3.85
CA ASP A 11 -11.03 9.36 -2.75
C ASP A 11 -10.38 8.89 -1.43
N TYR A 12 -10.63 9.59 -0.32
CA TYR A 12 -10.09 9.24 0.99
C TYR A 12 -10.66 7.91 1.51
N ASP A 13 -11.86 7.55 1.08
CA ASP A 13 -12.47 6.25 1.38
C ASP A 13 -11.90 5.13 0.49
N ASN A 14 -11.06 5.47 -0.49
CA ASN A 14 -10.35 4.45 -1.24
C ASN A 14 -9.35 3.73 -0.34
N TRP A 15 -9.39 2.42 -0.43
CA TRP A 15 -8.60 1.51 0.37
C TRP A 15 -7.08 1.76 0.29
N ILE A 16 -6.55 2.25 -0.84
CA ILE A 16 -5.11 2.56 -0.95
C ILE A 16 -4.72 3.76 -0.08
N ILE A 17 -5.62 4.74 0.07
CA ILE A 17 -5.41 5.89 0.93
C ILE A 17 -5.46 5.46 2.40
N GLN A 18 -6.48 4.68 2.78
CA GLN A 18 -6.60 4.18 4.15
C GLN A 18 -5.43 3.25 4.54
N SER A 19 -4.98 2.38 3.63
CA SER A 19 -3.82 1.51 3.85
C SER A 19 -2.54 2.32 4.04
N ALA A 20 -2.34 3.37 3.23
CA ALA A 20 -1.19 4.26 3.35
C ALA A 20 -1.20 5.07 4.65
N GLN A 21 -2.37 5.56 5.08
CA GLN A 21 -2.55 6.25 6.35
C GLN A 21 -2.21 5.33 7.53
N ARG A 22 -2.83 4.15 7.62
CA ARG A 22 -2.52 3.16 8.68
C ARG A 22 -1.04 2.77 8.68
N GLY A 23 -0.46 2.57 7.50
CA GLY A 23 0.95 2.24 7.38
C GLY A 23 1.87 3.36 7.85
N TRP A 24 1.50 4.62 7.60
CA TRP A 24 2.23 5.76 8.10
C TRP A 24 2.12 5.84 9.62
N GLU A 25 0.92 5.75 10.18
CA GLU A 25 0.67 5.80 11.64
C GLU A 25 1.42 4.69 12.38
N GLN A 26 1.43 3.48 11.82
CA GLN A 26 2.16 2.34 12.38
C GLN A 26 3.68 2.57 12.42
N VAL A 27 4.23 3.25 11.42
CA VAL A 27 5.67 3.47 11.29
C VAL A 27 6.13 4.73 12.03
N SER A 28 5.33 5.79 11.99
CA SER A 28 5.60 7.06 12.67
C SER A 28 5.32 6.99 14.16
N GLY A 29 4.38 6.14 14.58
CA GLY A 29 3.87 6.09 15.96
C GLY A 29 2.94 7.24 16.30
N GLU A 30 2.53 8.03 15.30
CA GLU A 30 1.73 9.25 15.46
C GLU A 30 0.39 9.12 14.72
N PRO A 31 -0.70 9.74 15.22
CA PRO A 31 -1.97 9.75 14.51
C PRO A 31 -1.87 10.59 13.23
N TYR A 32 -2.48 10.10 12.16
CA TYR A 32 -2.53 10.81 10.90
C TYR A 32 -3.53 11.97 11.00
N THR A 33 -3.11 13.18 10.64
CA THR A 33 -3.92 14.39 10.74
C THR A 33 -4.43 14.84 9.38
N GLU A 34 -3.53 15.29 8.52
CA GLU A 34 -3.84 15.72 7.16
C GLU A 34 -2.60 15.68 6.26
N THR A 35 -2.82 15.65 4.94
CA THR A 35 -1.75 15.92 3.98
C THR A 35 -1.87 17.35 3.49
N PRO A 36 -0.79 18.16 3.53
CA PRO A 36 -0.81 19.49 2.92
C PRO A 36 -1.10 19.36 1.43
N TYR A 37 -1.97 20.23 0.90
CA TYR A 37 -2.15 20.33 -0.55
C TYR A 37 -0.82 20.69 -1.20
N GLN A 38 -0.30 19.78 -2.03
CA GLN A 38 0.93 20.02 -2.76
C GLN A 38 0.61 20.65 -4.11
N ALA A 39 1.17 21.84 -4.35
CA ALA A 39 1.21 22.44 -5.67
C ALA A 39 2.27 21.74 -6.52
N GLY A 40 1.99 21.57 -7.81
CA GLY A 40 2.90 20.96 -8.77
C GLY A 40 2.29 19.81 -9.55
N GLN A 41 2.80 19.59 -10.75
CA GLN A 41 2.43 18.42 -11.54
C GLN A 41 3.32 17.26 -11.16
N THR A 42 2.69 16.20 -10.69
CA THR A 42 3.35 14.92 -10.44
C THR A 42 2.75 13.87 -11.35
N ASP A 43 3.47 12.79 -11.62
CA ASP A 43 2.95 11.64 -12.38
C ASP A 43 1.66 11.09 -11.74
N GLY A 44 1.50 11.27 -10.43
CA GLY A 44 0.29 10.91 -9.71
C GLY A 44 -0.98 11.62 -10.21
N ALA A 45 -0.88 12.83 -10.75
CA ALA A 45 -2.05 13.49 -11.34
C ALA A 45 -2.48 12.79 -12.64
N MET A 46 -1.51 12.40 -13.49
CA MET A 46 -1.77 11.65 -14.73
C MET A 46 -2.31 10.25 -14.43
N ILE A 47 -1.68 9.52 -13.51
CA ILE A 47 -2.10 8.17 -13.12
C ILE A 47 -3.57 8.17 -12.64
N ARG A 48 -3.95 9.19 -11.85
CA ARG A 48 -5.33 9.36 -11.39
C ARG A 48 -6.28 9.77 -12.52
N ALA A 49 -5.83 10.60 -13.46
CA ALA A 49 -6.61 10.93 -14.65
C ALA A 49 -6.87 9.70 -15.55
N LEU A 50 -5.99 8.70 -15.51
CA LEU A 50 -6.19 7.40 -16.15
C LEU A 50 -7.12 6.46 -15.36
N GLY A 51 -7.69 6.91 -14.24
CA GLY A 51 -8.64 6.15 -13.43
C GLY A 51 -7.98 5.18 -12.45
N ILE A 52 -6.67 5.27 -12.21
CA ILE A 52 -5.95 4.39 -11.28
C ILE A 52 -5.85 5.09 -9.90
N PRO A 53 -6.48 4.54 -8.85
CA PRO A 53 -6.32 5.04 -7.49
C PRO A 53 -4.86 4.94 -7.04
N THR A 54 -4.32 5.99 -6.42
CA THR A 54 -2.90 6.00 -6.00
C THR A 54 -2.72 6.85 -4.75
N ALA A 55 -2.02 6.30 -3.76
CA ALA A 55 -1.51 7.05 -2.62
C ALA A 55 -0.13 7.61 -2.94
N ARG A 56 0.16 8.83 -2.47
CA ARG A 56 1.52 9.38 -2.52
C ARG A 56 2.14 9.23 -1.14
N VAL A 57 3.25 8.53 -1.07
CA VAL A 57 4.08 8.41 0.14
C VAL A 57 5.38 9.12 -0.13
N GLY A 58 5.82 9.92 0.83
CA GLY A 58 7.10 10.61 0.78
C GLY A 58 7.75 10.60 2.15
N TYR A 59 8.86 11.31 2.24
CA TYR A 59 9.59 11.55 3.48
C TYR A 59 9.87 13.06 3.57
N PRO A 60 10.19 13.57 4.77
CA PRO A 60 10.48 14.99 4.97
C PRO A 60 11.57 15.49 4.00
N TRP A 61 11.30 16.65 3.40
CA TRP A 61 12.26 17.33 2.55
C TRP A 61 12.21 18.85 2.81
N PRO A 62 13.37 19.52 2.94
CA PRO A 62 14.70 18.93 3.12
C PRO A 62 14.82 18.15 4.45
N PRO A 63 15.77 17.21 4.58
CA PRO A 63 15.95 16.47 5.84
C PRO A 63 16.34 17.42 6.98
N ALA A 64 15.70 17.29 8.14
CA ALA A 64 15.92 18.22 9.25
C ALA A 64 17.36 18.23 9.78
N ALA A 65 18.05 17.10 9.67
CA ALA A 65 19.44 16.94 10.10
C ALA A 65 20.47 17.23 8.98
N ALA A 66 20.04 17.68 7.80
CA ALA A 66 20.95 17.96 6.70
C ALA A 66 21.88 19.15 7.02
N PRO A 67 23.21 18.98 6.91
CA PRO A 67 24.17 20.09 6.96
C PRO A 67 23.78 21.22 6.03
N ALA A 68 24.01 22.48 6.43
CA ALA A 68 23.58 23.65 5.67
C ALA A 68 24.19 23.67 4.25
N GLU A 69 25.42 23.18 4.12
CA GLU A 69 26.16 23.08 2.86
C GLU A 69 25.50 22.11 1.87
N LEU A 70 24.77 21.11 2.39
CA LEU A 70 24.03 20.13 1.61
C LEU A 70 22.61 20.61 1.24
N ASN A 71 22.15 21.71 1.85
CA ASN A 71 20.90 22.37 1.49
C ASN A 71 21.05 23.37 0.33
N GLU A 72 22.28 23.64 -0.13
CA GLU A 72 22.56 24.52 -1.27
C GLU A 72 22.25 23.83 -2.62
N GLY A 73 21.75 24.57 -3.63
CA GLY A 73 21.46 24.05 -4.97
C GLY A 73 19.97 24.12 -5.36
N LEU A 74 19.39 23.06 -5.93
CA LEU A 74 17.94 22.93 -6.23
C LEU A 74 17.10 22.82 -4.92
N GLY A 75 17.34 23.68 -3.94
CA GLY A 75 16.70 23.68 -2.63
C GLY A 75 17.00 22.45 -1.76
N GLY A 76 18.08 21.70 -2.04
CA GLY A 76 18.36 20.44 -1.35
C GLY A 76 17.70 19.20 -1.98
N MET A 77 17.17 19.28 -3.21
CA MET A 77 16.59 18.12 -3.95
C MET A 77 17.55 16.94 -4.18
N GLY A 78 18.85 17.11 -3.91
CA GLY A 78 19.86 16.06 -4.06
C GLY A 78 20.19 15.30 -2.78
N VAL A 79 19.53 15.61 -1.66
CA VAL A 79 19.93 15.12 -0.33
C VAL A 79 18.74 14.50 0.38
N ALA A 80 18.97 13.31 0.96
CA ALA A 80 17.98 12.57 1.72
C ALA A 80 18.64 11.99 2.97
N SER A 81 17.90 11.95 4.08
CA SER A 81 18.27 11.14 5.25
C SER A 81 17.85 9.70 5.01
N VAL A 82 18.72 8.76 5.37
CA VAL A 82 18.41 7.32 5.28
C VAL A 82 17.26 6.97 6.23
N GLU A 83 17.26 7.54 7.43
CA GLU A 83 16.23 7.35 8.45
C GLU A 83 14.86 7.82 7.94
N ASP A 84 14.80 9.03 7.37
CA ASP A 84 13.59 9.60 6.79
C ASP A 84 13.06 8.74 5.62
N VAL A 85 13.96 8.30 4.73
CA VAL A 85 13.61 7.41 3.61
C VAL A 85 13.05 6.09 4.11
N LEU A 86 13.64 5.51 5.17
CA LEU A 86 13.19 4.24 5.74
C LEU A 86 11.75 4.33 6.29
N ILE A 87 11.31 5.49 6.78
CA ILE A 87 9.90 5.70 7.16
C ILE A 87 8.98 5.51 5.95
N GLY A 88 9.32 6.16 4.82
CA GLY A 88 8.57 6.03 3.58
C GLY A 88 8.55 4.60 3.04
N VAL A 89 9.71 3.92 3.04
CA VAL A 89 9.83 2.53 2.59
C VAL A 89 8.99 1.58 3.44
N ARG A 90 9.05 1.70 4.77
CA ARG A 90 8.25 0.87 5.69
C ARG A 90 6.75 1.14 5.53
N THR A 91 6.35 2.39 5.32
CA THR A 91 4.96 2.77 5.04
C THR A 91 4.45 2.10 3.75
N ILE A 92 5.26 2.11 2.69
CA ILE A 92 4.93 1.45 1.42
C ILE A 92 4.82 -0.07 1.63
N ALA A 93 5.77 -0.68 2.31
CA ALA A 93 5.75 -2.13 2.60
C ALA A 93 4.50 -2.52 3.40
N TYR A 94 4.16 -1.75 4.44
CA TYR A 94 2.92 -1.94 5.20
C TYR A 94 1.70 -1.85 4.29
N SER A 95 1.61 -0.80 3.47
CA SER A 95 0.48 -0.56 2.57
C SER A 95 0.27 -1.70 1.59
N ILE A 96 1.37 -2.27 1.07
CA ILE A 96 1.36 -3.43 0.18
C ILE A 96 0.80 -4.65 0.92
N VAL A 97 1.33 -4.95 2.12
CA VAL A 97 0.88 -6.09 2.91
C VAL A 97 -0.60 -5.93 3.25
N ASP A 98 -0.99 -4.83 3.89
CA ASP A 98 -2.36 -4.52 4.29
C ASP A 98 -3.36 -4.60 3.12
N THR A 99 -2.93 -4.15 1.94
CA THR A 99 -3.73 -4.27 0.71
C THR A 99 -3.89 -5.71 0.24
N LEU A 100 -2.78 -6.45 0.16
CA LEU A 100 -2.75 -7.80 -0.41
C LEU A 100 -3.27 -8.86 0.56
N THR A 101 -3.38 -8.54 1.84
CA THR A 101 -3.94 -9.44 2.86
C THR A 101 -5.42 -9.18 3.15
N ARG A 102 -6.08 -8.30 2.40
CA ARG A 102 -7.53 -8.10 2.54
C ARG A 102 -8.29 -9.39 2.30
N THR A 103 -9.31 -9.59 3.13
CA THR A 103 -10.25 -10.69 2.99
C THR A 103 -11.13 -10.48 1.75
N ARG A 104 -11.63 -11.58 1.20
CA ARG A 104 -12.60 -11.53 0.10
C ARG A 104 -13.86 -10.75 0.48
N ALA A 105 -14.29 -10.87 1.74
CA ALA A 105 -15.45 -10.15 2.26
C ALA A 105 -15.26 -8.63 2.20
N GLU A 106 -14.10 -8.12 2.59
CA GLU A 106 -13.77 -6.68 2.49
C GLU A 106 -13.74 -6.17 1.06
N LEU A 107 -13.53 -7.07 0.08
CA LEU A 107 -13.57 -6.74 -1.35
C LEU A 107 -14.97 -6.89 -1.96
N GLY A 108 -16.00 -7.20 -1.15
CA GLY A 108 -17.35 -7.51 -1.65
C GLY A 108 -17.41 -8.81 -2.47
N LEU A 109 -16.41 -9.68 -2.32
CA LEU A 109 -16.31 -10.96 -3.02
C LEU A 109 -16.84 -12.10 -2.14
N PRO A 110 -17.56 -13.08 -2.72
CA PRO A 110 -18.09 -14.20 -1.95
C PRO A 110 -16.98 -15.03 -1.28
N GLY A 111 -17.28 -15.51 -0.07
CA GLY A 111 -16.39 -16.27 0.79
C GLY A 111 -16.22 -17.73 0.34
N THR A 112 -15.09 -17.99 -0.30
CA THR A 112 -14.21 -19.18 -0.30
C THR A 112 -13.48 -19.13 -1.65
N PRO A 113 -12.15 -18.89 -1.70
CA PRO A 113 -11.42 -19.22 -2.92
C PRO A 113 -11.59 -20.72 -3.11
N GLY A 114 -12.23 -21.13 -4.21
CA GLY A 114 -12.37 -22.56 -4.52
C GLY A 114 -11.02 -23.23 -4.35
N ALA A 115 -11.00 -24.35 -3.61
CA ALA A 115 -9.86 -25.23 -3.53
C ALA A 115 -9.25 -25.33 -4.93
N VAL A 116 -7.97 -24.95 -5.05
CA VAL A 116 -7.20 -25.19 -6.27
C VAL A 116 -7.43 -26.65 -6.66
N ALA A 117 -8.13 -26.85 -7.78
CA ALA A 117 -8.51 -28.17 -8.23
C ALA A 117 -7.24 -29.00 -8.48
N GLY A 118 -7.04 -30.02 -7.65
CA GLY A 118 -6.18 -31.16 -7.91
C GLY A 118 -4.67 -30.88 -7.95
N ALA A 119 -4.01 -30.90 -6.79
CA ALA A 119 -2.69 -31.50 -6.72
C ALA A 119 -2.87 -33.03 -6.75
N PRO A 120 -2.31 -33.78 -7.72
CA PRO A 120 -2.41 -35.23 -7.74
C PRO A 120 -1.47 -35.78 -6.67
N GLY A 121 -2.02 -36.17 -5.51
CA GLY A 121 -1.19 -36.72 -4.44
C GLY A 121 -1.92 -36.96 -3.13
N ALA A 122 -3.06 -37.65 -3.16
CA ALA A 122 -3.61 -38.29 -1.96
C ALA A 122 -3.46 -39.80 -2.12
N ALA A 123 -2.24 -40.28 -1.93
CA ALA A 123 -1.99 -41.70 -1.67
C ALA A 123 -2.26 -41.96 -0.19
N GLY A 124 -3.24 -42.83 0.07
CA GLY A 124 -3.21 -43.75 1.21
C GLY A 124 -3.52 -43.18 2.59
N ALA A 125 -4.77 -43.34 3.01
CA ALA A 125 -5.05 -43.84 4.36
C ALA A 125 -6.32 -44.67 4.29
N THR A 126 -6.12 -45.99 4.17
CA THR A 126 -7.11 -47.01 4.47
C THR A 126 -7.52 -46.87 5.93
N ASP A 127 -8.81 -46.86 6.23
CA ASP A 127 -9.26 -47.59 7.41
C ASP A 127 -10.54 -48.35 7.11
N ALA A 128 -10.45 -49.65 7.37
CA ALA A 128 -11.48 -50.63 7.16
C ALA A 128 -12.08 -50.94 8.52
N THR A 129 -13.40 -50.77 8.70
CA THR A 129 -14.12 -51.56 9.69
C THR A 129 -15.63 -51.57 9.41
N THR A 130 -16.06 -52.76 8.97
CA THR A 130 -17.29 -53.48 9.36
C THR A 130 -18.64 -53.00 8.86
N THR A 131 -19.11 -53.75 7.87
CA THR A 131 -20.50 -53.99 7.47
C THR A 131 -21.29 -54.77 8.53
N ALA A 132 -22.61 -54.54 8.52
CA ALA A 132 -23.71 -55.48 8.77
C ALA A 132 -24.33 -55.54 10.19
N GLY A 133 -25.66 -55.39 10.20
CA GLY A 133 -26.55 -55.83 11.28
C GLY A 133 -27.91 -55.14 11.21
N GLY A 134 -28.89 -55.80 10.59
CA GLY A 134 -30.27 -55.31 10.51
C GLY A 134 -31.10 -55.65 11.74
N LEU A 135 -32.11 -54.82 12.01
CA LEU A 135 -33.54 -55.13 12.20
C LEU A 135 -34.30 -53.81 12.32
#